data_AF-A0A936CER3-F1
#
_entry.id   AF-A0A936CER3-F1
#
_cell.length_a   1.000
_cell.length_b   1.000
_cell.length_c   1.000
_cell.angle_alpha   90.00
_cell.angle_beta   90.00
_cell.angle_gamma   90.00
#
_symmetry.space_group_name_H-M   'P 1'
#
loop_
_entity.id
_entity.type
_entity.pdbx_description
1 polymer ?
#
loop_
_entity_poly.entity_id
_entity_poly.type
_entity_poly.pdbx_seq_one_letter_code
_entity_poly.pdbx_strand_id
1 'polypeptide(L)'
;MTIVVLATSWMMVSAVKNASSRSAPALQAQNAQVLAQAKAALLAFVITSAATSNTGSPYYKNPGRFPCPEDPANAGSATNAGTSASNCDTLPYIGRLPWKTLGIEQPRDAAGEPLWYVLSAGFNGDSATLKINSNSSGQLALNGVSNHAVALIIAPGAAISLTPNSAQQAAGCTARTQRRDATFASTPDYRDYLECQNASNPVDASFVSEVTGNTANPVFNDQLISITSAELMPALEAVVAKRIETDIAPVLQGIYTASGWGTASNPLFPYAAPFADPSAADYKGTAGTTQGLLPLVRSTGCSGAACDATFVSWKTSPAPTVSRNSGASLYTTSTSTRAPVDPSCSATTTNVTCVFYTASGSMNVEVRATAQNVAMALRTLDSDGAFTGLTGTGATGSFNTDGSALISLDGDAGSGTAATCTFLGFFNVSCRRRAVTVPITSVLADHYVLNSSDAGVGWFTANDWHTLTYYAYSPNFSANVTTRSCTDSGTPTCMQVANLTPANKQRALLVLAGRPLSGAAAGASCASSAQTRPAGSANSYLECDTASGISNFDGDLSFAKGRYSSAFNDRIVVVSQNP
;
A
#
# COMPACT_ATOMS: atom_id res chain seq x y z
N MET A 1 -16.68 -2.82 78.79
CA MET A 1 -16.95 -2.47 77.38
C MET A 1 -15.80 -1.73 76.69
N THR A 2 -14.58 -1.74 77.25
CA THR A 2 -13.38 -1.06 76.71
C THR A 2 -12.39 -2.00 76.01
N ILE A 3 -12.41 -3.30 76.33
CA ILE A 3 -11.49 -4.30 75.76
C ILE A 3 -11.90 -4.73 74.33
N VAL A 4 -13.19 -4.67 73.99
CA VAL A 4 -13.71 -5.03 72.66
C VAL A 4 -13.40 -3.96 71.59
N VAL A 5 -13.28 -2.69 71.99
CA VAL A 5 -13.02 -1.56 71.06
C VAL A 5 -11.55 -1.50 70.62
N LEU A 6 -10.62 -1.99 71.44
CA LEU A 6 -9.19 -2.04 71.09
C LEU A 6 -8.86 -3.21 70.13
N ALA A 7 -9.57 -4.34 70.25
CA ALA A 7 -9.35 -5.51 69.39
C ALA A 7 -9.84 -5.28 67.94
N THR A 8 -11.00 -4.63 67.78
CA THR A 8 -11.53 -4.26 66.45
C THR A 8 -10.68 -3.17 65.78
N SER A 9 -10.14 -2.23 66.56
CA SER A 9 -9.20 -1.21 66.07
C SER A 9 -7.87 -1.83 65.61
N TRP A 10 -7.34 -2.84 66.32
CA TRP A 10 -6.10 -3.52 65.91
C TRP A 10 -6.30 -4.40 64.66
N MET A 11 -7.46 -5.05 64.52
CA MET A 11 -7.82 -5.81 63.31
C MET A 11 -8.05 -4.93 62.08
N MET A 12 -8.65 -3.74 62.25
CA MET A 12 -8.74 -2.76 61.17
C MET A 12 -7.37 -2.17 60.82
N VAL A 13 -6.52 -1.87 61.81
CA VAL A 13 -5.15 -1.36 61.57
C VAL A 13 -4.25 -2.43 60.94
N SER A 14 -4.40 -3.71 61.26
CA SER A 14 -3.63 -4.80 60.64
C SER A 14 -4.14 -5.15 59.24
N ALA A 15 -5.46 -5.08 58.99
CA ALA A 15 -6.02 -5.17 57.64
C ALA A 15 -5.60 -3.99 56.76
N VAL A 16 -5.52 -2.77 57.31
CA VAL A 16 -4.98 -1.60 56.61
C VAL A 16 -3.47 -1.72 56.38
N LYS A 17 -2.68 -2.21 57.35
CA LYS A 17 -1.23 -2.45 57.14
C LYS A 17 -0.94 -3.51 56.06
N ASN A 18 -1.78 -4.54 55.94
CA ASN A 18 -1.67 -5.55 54.89
C ASN A 18 -2.23 -5.06 53.53
N ALA A 19 -3.23 -4.18 53.53
CA ALA A 19 -3.70 -3.51 52.32
C ALA A 19 -2.73 -2.42 51.82
N SER A 20 -1.94 -1.82 52.72
CA SER A 20 -0.95 -0.77 52.43
C SER A 20 0.44 -1.32 52.07
N SER A 21 0.69 -2.61 52.26
CA SER A 21 1.99 -3.25 51.99
C SER A 21 1.84 -4.38 50.97
N ARG A 22 1.39 -4.06 49.75
CA ARG A 22 1.45 -5.02 48.64
C ARG A 22 2.91 -5.42 48.43
N SER A 23 3.19 -6.72 48.35
CA SER A 23 4.54 -7.21 48.06
C SER A 23 4.98 -6.76 46.67
N ALA A 24 6.29 -6.56 46.44
CA ALA A 24 6.81 -6.16 45.13
C ALA A 24 6.33 -7.06 43.97
N PRO A 25 6.20 -8.39 44.13
CA PRO A 25 5.60 -9.25 43.10
C PRO A 25 4.13 -8.94 42.79
N ALA A 26 3.33 -8.56 43.80
CA ALA A 26 1.92 -8.21 43.58
C ALA A 26 1.77 -6.88 42.81
N LEU A 27 2.65 -5.91 43.07
CA LEU A 27 2.70 -4.65 42.32
C LEU A 27 3.15 -4.88 40.87
N GLN A 28 4.15 -5.74 40.65
CA GLN A 28 4.59 -6.15 39.31
C GLN A 28 3.48 -6.87 38.54
N ALA A 29 2.74 -7.77 39.19
CA ALA A 29 1.61 -8.47 38.55
C ALA A 29 0.49 -7.50 38.13
N GLN A 30 0.18 -6.49 38.95
CA GLN A 30 -0.79 -5.46 38.59
C GLN A 30 -0.30 -4.61 37.41
N ASN A 31 0.95 -4.16 37.44
CA ASN A 31 1.54 -3.40 36.33
C ASN A 31 1.53 -4.21 35.03
N ALA A 32 1.88 -5.50 35.08
CA ALA A 32 1.82 -6.39 33.92
C ALA A 32 0.41 -6.46 33.30
N GLN A 33 -0.65 -6.52 34.12
CA GLN A 33 -2.03 -6.50 33.63
C GLN A 33 -2.39 -5.18 32.95
N VAL A 34 -2.05 -4.05 33.57
CA VAL A 34 -2.34 -2.71 33.06
C VAL A 34 -1.55 -2.44 31.76
N LEU A 35 -0.29 -2.84 31.71
CA LEU A 35 0.55 -2.77 30.50
C LEU A 35 0.00 -3.65 29.38
N ALA A 36 -0.47 -4.86 29.68
CA ALA A 36 -1.10 -5.75 28.71
C ALA A 36 -2.40 -5.16 28.14
N GLN A 37 -3.24 -4.54 28.99
CA GLN A 37 -4.45 -3.85 28.54
C GLN A 37 -4.12 -2.67 27.61
N ALA A 38 -3.14 -1.84 27.98
CA ALA A 38 -2.71 -0.71 27.16
C ALA A 38 -2.12 -1.17 25.81
N LYS A 39 -1.31 -2.23 25.81
CA LYS A 39 -0.78 -2.86 24.59
C LYS A 39 -1.91 -3.35 23.67
N ALA A 40 -2.89 -4.07 24.24
CA ALA A 40 -4.03 -4.57 23.48
C ALA A 40 -4.85 -3.42 22.87
N ALA A 41 -5.08 -2.34 23.62
CA ALA A 41 -5.80 -1.17 23.15
C ALA A 41 -5.05 -0.45 22.01
N LEU A 42 -3.73 -0.27 22.15
CA LEU A 42 -2.92 0.36 21.11
C LEU A 42 -2.88 -0.48 19.82
N LEU A 43 -2.70 -1.80 19.92
CA LEU A 43 -2.79 -2.70 18.77
C LEU A 43 -4.19 -2.65 18.13
N ALA A 44 -5.26 -2.75 18.93
CA ALA A 44 -6.63 -2.71 18.43
C ALA A 44 -6.94 -1.40 17.70
N PHE A 45 -6.48 -0.27 18.23
CA PHE A 45 -6.62 1.04 17.58
C PHE A 45 -5.94 1.07 16.22
N VAL A 46 -4.68 0.60 16.12
CA VAL A 46 -3.91 0.59 14.88
C VAL A 46 -4.58 -0.30 13.82
N ILE A 47 -5.00 -1.51 14.21
CA ILE A 47 -5.65 -2.47 13.31
C ILE A 47 -7.02 -1.94 12.83
N THR A 48 -7.82 -1.36 13.73
CA THR A 48 -9.13 -0.78 13.37
C THR A 48 -8.96 0.44 12.46
N SER A 49 -7.97 1.29 12.74
CA SER A 49 -7.68 2.47 11.92
C SER A 49 -7.17 2.09 10.54
N ALA A 50 -6.38 1.03 10.42
CA ALA A 50 -5.92 0.50 9.13
C ALA A 50 -7.07 0.00 8.23
N ALA A 51 -8.16 -0.46 8.84
CA ALA A 51 -9.36 -0.96 8.16
C ALA A 51 -10.35 0.15 7.75
N THR A 52 -10.03 1.42 8.03
CA THR A 52 -10.95 2.52 7.75
C THR A 52 -11.18 2.69 6.25
N SER A 53 -12.45 2.90 5.86
CA SER A 53 -12.85 3.29 4.50
C SER A 53 -13.00 4.80 4.33
N ASN A 54 -12.81 5.58 5.41
CA ASN A 54 -12.91 7.03 5.39
C ASN A 54 -11.63 7.65 4.81
N THR A 55 -11.66 8.07 3.55
CA THR A 55 -10.53 8.69 2.84
C THR A 55 -10.04 9.99 3.49
N GLY A 56 -10.88 10.65 4.31
CA GLY A 56 -10.51 11.83 5.10
C GLY A 56 -9.81 11.52 6.43
N SER A 57 -9.69 10.24 6.81
CA SER A 57 -8.98 9.84 8.02
C SER A 57 -7.46 9.99 7.85
N PRO A 58 -6.73 10.54 8.84
CA PRO A 58 -5.26 10.64 8.79
C PRO A 58 -4.55 9.27 8.83
N TYR A 59 -5.29 8.20 9.09
CA TYR A 59 -4.82 6.81 9.07
C TYR A 59 -5.13 6.10 7.75
N TYR A 60 -6.02 6.64 6.91
CA TYR A 60 -6.44 5.98 5.67
C TYR A 60 -5.27 5.77 4.73
N LYS A 61 -4.44 6.81 4.52
CA LYS A 61 -3.33 6.74 3.57
C LYS A 61 -2.21 5.81 4.04
N ASN A 62 -2.04 5.57 5.34
CA ASN A 62 -0.92 4.78 5.89
C ASN A 62 -1.45 3.70 6.85
N PRO A 63 -1.94 2.56 6.33
CA PRO A 63 -2.37 1.42 7.15
C PRO A 63 -1.24 0.99 8.10
N GLY A 64 -1.52 0.92 9.40
CA GLY A 64 -0.52 0.58 10.42
C GLY A 64 0.11 1.79 11.12
N ARG A 65 -0.28 3.02 10.77
CA ARG A 65 0.14 4.24 11.47
C ARG A 65 -0.34 4.23 12.93
N PHE A 66 0.59 4.46 13.84
CA PHE A 66 0.31 4.57 15.28
C PHE A 66 -0.18 5.98 15.63
N PRO A 67 -1.03 6.16 16.65
CA PRO A 67 -1.31 7.48 17.19
C PRO A 67 -0.05 8.03 17.86
N CYS A 68 0.11 9.36 17.82
CA CYS A 68 1.11 10.03 18.64
C CYS A 68 0.78 9.88 20.13
N PRO A 69 1.76 9.97 21.04
CA PRO A 69 1.48 10.14 22.45
C PRO A 69 0.53 11.30 22.73
N GLU A 70 -0.02 11.32 23.94
CA GLU A 70 -0.91 12.39 24.38
C GLU A 70 -0.26 13.75 24.14
N ASP A 71 -1.06 14.70 23.66
CA ASP A 71 -0.62 16.07 23.49
C ASP A 71 -0.18 16.65 24.84
N PRO A 72 1.10 17.02 25.00
CA PRO A 72 1.62 17.55 26.25
C PRO A 72 0.91 18.83 26.71
N ALA A 73 0.30 19.60 25.80
CA ALA A 73 -0.47 20.79 26.14
C ALA A 73 -1.84 20.45 26.77
N ASN A 74 -2.34 19.23 26.57
CA ASN A 74 -3.64 18.79 27.07
C ASN A 74 -3.55 17.95 28.35
N ALA A 75 -2.35 17.77 28.92
CA ALA A 75 -2.12 16.80 29.98
C ALA A 75 -2.95 17.02 31.26
N GLY A 76 -3.19 18.28 31.63
CA GLY A 76 -4.06 18.69 32.74
C GLY A 76 -5.47 19.11 32.31
N SER A 77 -5.83 18.95 31.04
CA SER A 77 -7.12 19.40 30.51
C SER A 77 -8.26 18.49 30.94
N ALA A 78 -9.29 19.05 31.58
CA ALA A 78 -10.50 18.30 31.96
C ALA A 78 -11.24 17.68 30.75
N THR A 79 -11.14 18.30 29.57
CA THR A 79 -11.84 17.85 28.36
C THR A 79 -10.94 17.12 27.40
N ASN A 80 -9.66 17.49 27.29
CA ASN A 80 -8.78 17.01 26.22
C ASN A 80 -7.68 16.06 26.69
N ALA A 81 -7.52 15.85 28.00
CA ALA A 81 -6.57 14.87 28.51
C ALA A 81 -6.80 13.49 27.89
N GLY A 82 -5.70 12.80 27.61
CA GLY A 82 -5.65 11.51 26.92
C GLY A 82 -5.80 11.58 25.41
N THR A 83 -5.90 12.78 24.82
CA THR A 83 -5.99 12.92 23.35
C THR A 83 -4.59 12.95 22.75
N SER A 84 -4.36 12.15 21.73
CA SER A 84 -3.10 12.12 20.97
C SER A 84 -2.79 13.48 20.36
N ALA A 85 -1.52 13.84 20.33
CA ALA A 85 -1.04 14.97 19.54
C ALA A 85 -1.37 14.80 18.06
N SER A 86 -1.54 15.92 17.35
CA SER A 86 -1.75 15.93 15.89
C SER A 86 -0.51 15.48 15.12
N ASN A 87 0.68 15.74 15.66
CA ASN A 87 1.96 15.31 15.14
C ASN A 87 2.95 14.93 16.25
N CYS A 88 3.95 14.13 15.88
CA CYS A 88 5.02 13.67 16.77
C CYS A 88 6.27 13.40 15.91
N ASP A 89 6.67 14.43 15.15
CA ASP A 89 7.61 14.29 14.02
C ASP A 89 9.07 14.08 14.47
N THR A 90 9.40 14.39 15.73
CA THR A 90 10.72 14.10 16.31
C THR A 90 10.69 12.71 16.95
N LEU A 91 11.02 11.70 16.14
CA LEU A 91 11.02 10.30 16.56
C LEU A 91 12.44 9.83 16.94
N PRO A 92 12.61 8.93 17.93
CA PRO A 92 11.55 8.36 18.77
C PRO A 92 10.91 9.42 19.67
N TYR A 93 9.58 9.36 19.78
CA TYR A 93 8.82 10.37 20.51
C TYR A 93 8.24 9.74 21.77
N ILE A 94 8.51 10.35 22.92
CA ILE A 94 8.03 9.90 24.22
C ILE A 94 6.97 10.86 24.76
N GLY A 95 5.90 10.29 25.31
CA GLY A 95 4.84 11.05 25.95
C GLY A 95 3.94 10.13 26.76
N ARG A 96 2.88 10.67 27.35
CA ARG A 96 1.89 9.83 28.04
C ARG A 96 1.06 9.04 27.03
N LEU A 97 0.52 7.89 27.45
CA LEU A 97 -0.36 7.09 26.62
C LEU A 97 -1.64 7.88 26.27
N PRO A 98 -2.04 7.98 24.99
CA PRO A 98 -3.23 8.73 24.56
C PRO A 98 -4.51 7.91 24.81
N TRP A 99 -4.80 7.60 26.08
CA TRP A 99 -5.87 6.69 26.50
C TRP A 99 -7.26 7.05 25.94
N LYS A 100 -7.56 8.35 25.82
CA LYS A 100 -8.83 8.83 25.28
C LYS A 100 -8.92 8.59 23.77
N THR A 101 -7.85 8.83 23.01
CA THR A 101 -7.77 8.45 21.59
C THR A 101 -7.91 6.94 21.41
N LEU A 102 -7.34 6.14 22.32
CA LEU A 102 -7.45 4.68 22.30
C LEU A 102 -8.83 4.15 22.73
N GLY A 103 -9.73 5.02 23.23
CA GLY A 103 -11.07 4.63 23.66
C GLY A 103 -11.10 3.79 24.93
N ILE A 104 -10.09 3.91 25.79
CA ILE A 104 -10.01 3.21 27.08
C ILE A 104 -10.05 4.21 28.24
N GLU A 105 -10.38 3.76 29.45
CA GLU A 105 -10.16 4.56 30.65
C GLU A 105 -8.67 4.77 30.89
N GLN A 106 -8.29 5.89 31.54
CA GLN A 106 -6.89 6.22 31.81
C GLN A 106 -6.23 5.09 32.62
N PRO A 107 -5.31 4.30 32.01
CA PRO A 107 -4.63 3.25 32.73
C PRO A 107 -3.63 3.86 33.70
N ARG A 108 -3.64 3.36 34.94
CA ARG A 108 -2.70 3.75 35.99
C ARG A 108 -2.00 2.53 36.52
N ASP A 109 -0.70 2.67 36.74
CA ASP A 109 0.11 1.62 37.32
C ASP A 109 -0.23 1.40 38.82
N ALA A 110 0.46 0.47 39.46
CA ALA A 110 0.25 0.11 40.85
C ALA A 110 0.60 1.23 41.85
N ALA A 111 1.36 2.25 41.43
CA ALA A 111 1.63 3.46 42.19
C ALA A 111 0.62 4.58 41.91
N GLY A 112 -0.34 4.36 41.00
CA GLY A 112 -1.37 5.32 40.62
C GLY A 112 -0.93 6.27 39.51
N GLU A 113 0.16 5.98 38.80
CA GLU A 113 0.76 6.89 37.82
C GLU A 113 0.30 6.57 36.40
N PRO A 114 0.13 7.59 35.54
CA PRO A 114 -0.23 7.36 34.14
C PRO A 114 0.90 6.63 33.40
N LEU A 115 0.54 5.80 32.44
CA LEU A 115 1.52 5.13 31.58
C LEU A 115 2.17 6.09 30.59
N TRP A 116 3.45 5.85 30.34
CA TRP A 116 4.23 6.46 29.27
C TRP A 116 4.26 5.58 28.03
N TYR A 117 4.43 6.20 26.88
CA TYR A 117 4.39 5.58 25.57
C TYR A 117 5.48 6.19 24.70
N VAL A 118 6.31 5.31 24.12
CA VAL A 118 7.37 5.64 23.19
C VAL A 118 7.00 5.10 21.83
N LEU A 119 7.05 5.95 20.81
CA LEU A 119 6.84 5.58 19.42
C LEU A 119 8.15 5.60 18.64
N SER A 120 8.44 4.50 17.95
CA SER A 120 9.59 4.41 17.05
C SER A 120 9.41 5.26 15.78
N ALA A 121 10.54 5.64 15.15
CA ALA A 121 10.52 6.22 13.82
C ALA A 121 9.97 5.22 12.77
N GLY A 122 9.29 5.74 11.74
CA GLY A 122 8.74 4.94 10.65
C GLY A 122 7.32 4.40 10.87
N PHE A 123 6.70 4.64 12.03
CA PHE A 123 5.31 4.25 12.32
C PHE A 123 4.36 5.44 12.56
N ASN A 124 4.88 6.66 12.47
CA ASN A 124 4.15 7.93 12.33
C ASN A 124 5.09 8.93 11.60
N GLY A 125 4.56 10.06 11.19
CA GLY A 125 5.24 11.11 10.44
C GLY A 125 4.32 11.72 9.38
N ASP A 126 4.92 12.39 8.40
CA ASP A 126 4.18 12.93 7.25
C ASP A 126 3.49 11.79 6.48
N SER A 127 2.17 11.87 6.37
CA SER A 127 1.35 10.91 5.64
C SER A 127 1.74 10.72 4.18
N ALA A 128 2.38 11.72 3.55
CA ALA A 128 2.82 11.66 2.17
C ALA A 128 4.07 10.79 1.99
N THR A 129 4.95 10.70 2.99
CA THR A 129 6.23 10.00 2.92
C THR A 129 6.31 8.76 3.80
N LEU A 130 5.39 8.61 4.75
CA LEU A 130 5.34 7.47 5.66
C LEU A 130 4.99 6.19 4.89
N LYS A 131 5.82 5.16 5.06
CA LYS A 131 5.68 3.86 4.40
C LYS A 131 5.64 2.76 5.45
N ILE A 132 4.46 2.19 5.67
CA ILE A 132 4.27 1.08 6.60
C ILE A 132 3.79 -0.14 5.82
N ASN A 133 4.59 -1.20 5.85
CA ASN A 133 4.29 -2.48 5.22
C ASN A 133 4.97 -3.65 5.94
N SER A 134 4.84 -4.88 5.44
CA SER A 134 5.38 -6.09 6.09
C SER A 134 6.91 -6.09 6.25
N ASN A 135 7.63 -5.21 5.55
CA ASN A 135 9.09 -5.03 5.69
C ASN A 135 9.45 -3.95 6.73
N SER A 136 8.47 -3.23 7.29
CA SER A 136 8.72 -2.20 8.30
C SER A 136 9.18 -2.84 9.62
N SER A 137 10.37 -2.44 10.07
CA SER A 137 10.95 -2.85 11.35
C SER A 137 10.86 -1.74 12.38
N GLY A 138 10.63 -2.11 13.64
CA GLY A 138 10.76 -1.18 14.76
C GLY A 138 12.19 -0.68 14.89
N GLN A 139 12.36 0.54 15.38
CA GLN A 139 13.68 1.18 15.51
C GLN A 139 14.12 1.39 16.97
N LEU A 140 13.30 0.99 17.95
CA LEU A 140 13.66 1.07 19.37
C LEU A 140 14.52 -0.13 19.74
N ALA A 141 15.66 0.14 20.39
CA ALA A 141 16.48 -0.84 21.05
C ALA A 141 15.98 -1.08 22.48
N LEU A 142 15.89 -2.35 22.88
CA LEU A 142 15.53 -2.74 24.25
C LEU A 142 16.58 -3.70 24.78
N ASN A 143 17.17 -3.40 25.93
CA ASN A 143 18.21 -4.22 26.58
C ASN A 143 19.37 -4.57 25.62
N GLY A 144 19.80 -3.60 24.81
CA GLY A 144 20.87 -3.76 23.82
C GLY A 144 20.45 -4.47 22.52
N VAL A 145 19.23 -5.00 22.43
CA VAL A 145 18.71 -5.58 21.18
C VAL A 145 18.21 -4.46 20.28
N SER A 146 18.96 -4.17 19.21
CA SER A 146 18.59 -3.15 18.22
C SER A 146 17.34 -3.54 17.44
N ASN A 147 16.58 -2.55 16.96
CA ASN A 147 15.38 -2.73 16.13
C ASN A 147 14.34 -3.70 16.73
N HIS A 148 14.23 -3.73 18.06
CA HIS A 148 13.41 -4.68 18.79
C HIS A 148 11.92 -4.32 18.73
N ALA A 149 11.59 -3.04 18.92
CA ALA A 149 10.20 -2.60 19.13
C ALA A 149 9.77 -1.45 18.23
N VAL A 150 8.51 -1.48 17.79
CA VAL A 150 7.83 -0.38 17.10
C VAL A 150 7.28 0.65 18.10
N ALA A 151 6.98 0.18 19.32
CA ALA A 151 6.50 0.99 20.42
C ALA A 151 6.86 0.35 21.76
N LEU A 152 7.01 1.18 22.81
CA LEU A 152 7.11 0.75 24.20
C LEU A 152 6.02 1.43 25.02
N ILE A 153 5.44 0.70 25.97
CA ILE A 153 4.55 1.27 26.98
C ILE A 153 5.21 1.03 28.34
N ILE A 154 5.36 2.10 29.13
CA ILE A 154 6.15 2.10 30.37
C ILE A 154 5.26 2.53 31.54
N ALA A 155 5.24 1.70 32.57
CA ALA A 155 4.70 2.00 33.89
C ALA A 155 5.85 2.56 34.74
N PRO A 156 5.81 3.85 35.11
CA PRO A 156 6.92 4.55 35.78
C PRO A 156 7.14 4.13 37.25
N GLY A 157 6.21 3.38 37.85
CA GLY A 157 6.29 3.03 39.27
C GLY A 157 6.16 4.25 40.18
N ALA A 158 6.43 4.08 41.47
CA ALA A 158 6.38 5.18 42.44
C ALA A 158 7.55 6.16 42.25
N ALA A 159 7.36 7.44 42.62
CA ALA A 159 8.43 8.42 42.53
C ALA A 159 9.64 8.04 43.38
N ILE A 160 10.84 8.09 42.80
CA ILE A 160 12.09 7.81 43.50
C ILE A 160 13.06 8.99 43.47
N SER A 161 13.96 9.03 44.45
CA SER A 161 15.13 9.91 44.44
C SER A 161 16.34 9.14 43.97
N LEU A 162 16.78 9.37 42.73
CA LEU A 162 17.88 8.67 42.11
C LEU A 162 19.21 9.21 42.66
N THR A 163 19.97 8.34 43.32
CA THR A 163 21.37 8.60 43.71
C THR A 163 22.24 7.47 43.18
N PRO A 164 22.60 7.49 41.87
CA PRO A 164 23.30 6.39 41.23
C PRO A 164 24.74 6.27 41.71
N ASN A 165 25.22 5.04 41.91
CA ASN A 165 26.64 4.77 42.14
C ASN A 165 27.44 4.85 40.82
N SER A 166 28.76 4.71 40.86
CA SER A 166 29.62 4.83 39.68
C SER A 166 29.28 3.82 38.57
N ALA A 167 28.91 2.58 38.91
CA ALA A 167 28.50 1.58 37.93
C ALA A 167 27.17 1.93 37.25
N GLN A 168 26.21 2.47 38.01
CA GLN A 168 24.92 2.91 37.49
C GLN A 168 25.03 4.19 36.64
N GLN A 169 25.91 5.11 37.02
CA GLN A 169 26.24 6.28 36.21
C GLN A 169 26.87 5.87 34.87
N ALA A 170 27.76 4.88 34.88
CA ALA A 170 28.33 4.30 33.66
C ALA A 170 27.27 3.60 32.78
N ALA A 171 26.16 3.14 33.38
CA ALA A 171 25.01 2.56 32.70
C ALA A 171 23.92 3.60 32.33
N GLY A 172 24.22 4.90 32.39
CA GLY A 172 23.32 5.98 31.92
C GLY A 172 22.39 6.57 32.98
N CYS A 173 22.48 6.15 34.25
CA CYS A 173 21.69 6.76 35.32
C CYS A 173 22.22 8.13 35.73
N THR A 174 21.37 9.15 35.71
CA THR A 174 21.68 10.50 36.22
C THR A 174 20.93 10.78 37.52
N ALA A 175 21.60 11.41 38.48
CA ALA A 175 20.97 11.79 39.75
C ALA A 175 19.80 12.76 39.51
N ARG A 176 18.64 12.46 40.08
CA ARG A 176 17.43 13.29 39.96
C ARG A 176 16.47 12.99 41.10
N THR A 177 15.83 14.02 41.63
CA THR A 177 14.64 13.86 42.47
C THR A 177 13.42 14.03 41.59
N GLN A 178 12.67 12.95 41.38
CA GLN A 178 11.45 12.98 40.58
C GLN A 178 10.39 13.88 41.24
N ARG A 179 9.93 14.89 40.51
CA ARG A 179 8.87 15.82 40.96
C ARG A 179 7.63 15.64 40.10
N ARG A 180 6.64 14.95 40.65
CA ARG A 180 5.41 14.62 39.92
C ARG A 180 4.29 15.57 40.32
N ASP A 181 3.65 16.17 39.32
CA ASP A 181 2.46 16.99 39.49
C ASP A 181 1.21 16.14 39.23
N ALA A 182 0.44 15.86 40.27
CA ALA A 182 -0.78 15.07 40.17
C ALA A 182 -1.90 15.78 39.37
N THR A 183 -1.82 17.11 39.23
CA THR A 183 -2.79 17.93 38.48
C THR A 183 -2.40 18.13 37.03
N PHE A 184 -1.12 17.90 36.69
CA PHE A 184 -0.54 18.20 35.38
C PHE A 184 -0.83 19.64 34.92
N ALA A 185 -0.75 20.59 35.87
CA ALA A 185 -0.93 22.02 35.64
C ALA A 185 0.17 22.59 34.73
N SER A 186 1.34 21.94 34.67
CA SER A 186 2.38 22.17 33.67
C SER A 186 2.60 20.93 32.81
N THR A 187 3.21 21.12 31.63
CA THR A 187 3.63 20.01 30.77
C THR A 187 4.50 19.02 31.55
N PRO A 188 4.14 17.73 31.62
CA PRO A 188 4.90 16.74 32.36
C PRO A 188 6.27 16.49 31.72
N ASP A 189 7.34 16.59 32.49
CA ASP A 189 8.69 16.16 32.08
C ASP A 189 8.82 14.66 32.31
N TYR A 190 9.02 13.87 31.26
CA TYR A 190 9.14 12.41 31.34
C TYR A 190 10.24 11.95 32.30
N ARG A 191 11.26 12.78 32.50
CA ARG A 191 12.38 12.50 33.42
C ARG A 191 11.96 12.56 34.89
N ASP A 192 10.82 13.18 35.21
CA ASP A 192 10.23 13.12 36.56
C ASP A 192 9.40 11.86 36.80
N TYR A 193 9.31 10.98 35.81
CA TYR A 193 8.55 9.74 35.89
C TYR A 193 9.40 8.52 35.59
N LEU A 194 10.31 8.61 34.62
CA LEU A 194 11.13 7.50 34.16
C LEU A 194 12.55 7.57 34.74
N GLU A 195 13.29 6.46 34.66
CA GLU A 195 14.64 6.36 35.22
C GLU A 195 15.72 6.01 34.21
N CYS A 196 16.94 6.45 34.52
CA CYS A 196 18.16 6.05 33.82
C CYS A 196 18.06 6.19 32.30
N GLN A 197 18.34 5.13 31.55
CA GLN A 197 18.32 5.14 30.09
C GLN A 197 16.91 5.46 29.53
N ASN A 198 15.84 5.11 30.24
CA ASN A 198 14.47 5.44 29.81
C ASN A 198 14.14 6.93 29.97
N ALA A 199 14.99 7.68 30.68
CA ALA A 199 14.90 9.12 30.91
C ALA A 199 16.03 9.91 30.21
N SER A 200 16.64 9.34 29.16
CA SER A 200 17.69 10.00 28.37
C SER A 200 17.24 11.37 27.84
N ASN A 201 18.15 12.35 27.81
CA ASN A 201 17.86 13.70 27.31
C ASN A 201 19.02 14.24 26.47
N PRO A 202 18.84 14.47 25.16
CA PRO A 202 17.61 14.24 24.39
C PRO A 202 17.21 12.75 24.39
N VAL A 203 15.93 12.48 24.13
CA VAL A 203 15.42 11.11 23.99
C VAL A 203 16.15 10.42 22.84
N ASP A 204 16.64 9.21 23.09
CA ASP A 204 17.26 8.35 22.09
C ASP A 204 16.41 7.08 21.84
N ALA A 205 16.90 6.20 20.97
CA ALA A 205 16.21 4.95 20.63
C ALA A 205 16.49 3.80 21.61
N SER A 206 17.24 4.01 22.69
CA SER A 206 17.71 2.96 23.58
C SER A 206 16.94 2.96 24.89
N PHE A 207 16.40 1.81 25.25
CA PHE A 207 15.61 1.60 26.46
C PHE A 207 16.06 0.35 27.21
N VAL A 208 15.77 0.31 28.51
CA VAL A 208 16.13 -0.82 29.39
C VAL A 208 14.96 -1.22 30.27
N SER A 209 14.88 -2.51 30.61
CA SER A 209 13.93 -3.04 31.59
C SER A 209 14.58 -3.34 32.95
N GLU A 210 15.89 -3.17 33.06
CA GLU A 210 16.65 -3.41 34.28
C GLU A 210 17.94 -2.60 34.31
N VAL A 211 18.48 -2.39 35.52
CA VAL A 211 19.74 -1.70 35.76
C VAL A 211 20.60 -2.54 36.69
N THR A 212 21.89 -2.67 36.38
CA THR A 212 22.84 -3.42 37.19
C THR A 212 22.91 -2.86 38.62
N GLY A 213 22.87 -3.76 39.61
CA GLY A 213 23.00 -3.40 41.03
C GLY A 213 21.76 -2.74 41.63
N ASN A 214 20.62 -2.69 40.92
CA ASN A 214 19.40 -2.05 41.40
C ASN A 214 18.84 -2.66 42.70
N THR A 215 19.06 -3.95 42.94
CA THR A 215 18.69 -4.61 44.22
C THR A 215 19.42 -4.02 45.42
N ALA A 216 20.68 -3.60 45.24
CA ALA A 216 21.52 -3.05 46.31
C ALA A 216 21.41 -1.52 46.42
N ASN A 217 21.20 -0.84 45.29
CA ASN A 217 20.98 0.60 45.21
C ASN A 217 19.79 0.89 44.27
N PRO A 218 18.56 0.99 44.79
CA PRO A 218 17.35 1.13 43.98
C PRO A 218 17.29 2.52 43.34
N VAL A 219 17.56 2.58 42.04
CA VAL A 219 17.52 3.79 41.20
C VAL A 219 16.67 3.59 39.94
N PHE A 220 15.96 2.47 39.85
CA PHE A 220 15.17 2.08 38.70
C PHE A 220 13.94 1.27 39.16
N ASN A 221 12.75 1.66 38.73
CA ASN A 221 11.51 0.92 39.00
C ASN A 221 10.51 0.93 37.84
N ASP A 222 10.86 1.53 36.71
CA ASP A 222 10.20 1.37 35.43
C ASP A 222 9.91 -0.11 35.11
N GLN A 223 8.67 -0.38 34.70
CA GLN A 223 8.28 -1.65 34.08
C GLN A 223 7.72 -1.36 32.70
N LEU A 224 8.07 -2.15 31.69
CA LEU A 224 7.65 -1.88 30.33
C LEU A 224 7.17 -3.12 29.61
N ILE A 225 6.39 -2.89 28.57
CA ILE A 225 6.02 -3.89 27.57
C ILE A 225 6.34 -3.34 26.18
N SER A 226 6.95 -4.17 25.33
CA SER A 226 7.22 -3.81 23.94
C SER A 226 6.09 -4.25 23.02
N ILE A 227 5.95 -3.54 21.91
CA ILE A 227 5.20 -3.99 20.73
C ILE A 227 6.23 -4.16 19.62
N THR A 228 6.34 -5.37 19.08
CA THR A 228 7.29 -5.68 18.00
C THR A 228 6.59 -5.69 16.63
N SER A 229 7.34 -5.54 15.53
CA SER A 229 6.79 -5.77 14.19
C SER A 229 6.24 -7.20 14.06
N ALA A 230 6.85 -8.16 14.77
CA ALA A 230 6.41 -9.55 14.79
C ALA A 230 5.05 -9.75 15.50
N GLU A 231 4.58 -8.78 16.28
CA GLU A 231 3.25 -8.82 16.88
C GLU A 231 2.23 -8.02 16.08
N LEU A 232 2.66 -6.90 15.48
CA LEU A 232 1.80 -6.02 14.69
C LEU A 232 1.42 -6.61 13.33
N MET A 233 2.41 -7.08 12.57
CA MET A 233 2.24 -7.38 11.14
C MET A 233 1.19 -8.44 10.83
N PRO A 234 1.02 -9.53 11.59
CA PRO A 234 0.06 -10.57 11.21
C PRO A 234 -1.38 -10.06 11.14
N ALA A 235 -1.78 -9.21 12.09
CA ALA A 235 -3.10 -8.60 12.11
C ALA A 235 -3.21 -7.49 11.05
N LEU A 236 -2.15 -6.70 10.86
CA LEU A 236 -2.13 -5.63 9.87
C LEU A 236 -2.23 -6.17 8.45
N GLU A 237 -1.45 -7.19 8.10
CA GLU A 237 -1.50 -7.92 6.82
C GLU A 237 -2.91 -8.48 6.53
N ALA A 238 -3.62 -8.96 7.57
CA ALA A 238 -4.99 -9.46 7.41
C ALA A 238 -5.94 -8.34 6.97
N VAL A 239 -5.84 -7.19 7.64
CA VAL A 239 -6.64 -6.00 7.31
C VAL A 239 -6.26 -5.46 5.93
N VAL A 240 -4.97 -5.40 5.62
CA VAL A 240 -4.48 -4.94 4.32
C VAL A 240 -4.95 -5.86 3.20
N ALA A 241 -4.89 -7.18 3.36
CA ALA A 241 -5.46 -8.11 2.38
C ALA A 241 -6.96 -7.85 2.16
N LYS A 242 -7.72 -7.60 3.22
CA LYS A 242 -9.14 -7.26 3.11
C LYS A 242 -9.36 -5.93 2.40
N ARG A 243 -8.46 -4.97 2.62
CA ARG A 243 -8.50 -3.66 1.97
C ARG A 243 -8.08 -3.72 0.50
N ILE A 244 -7.12 -4.56 0.14
CA ILE A 244 -6.81 -4.89 -1.27
C ILE A 244 -8.06 -5.49 -1.93
N GLU A 245 -8.75 -6.42 -1.27
CA GLU A 245 -9.99 -7.01 -1.78
C GLU A 245 -11.10 -5.97 -2.00
N THR A 246 -11.17 -4.94 -1.16
CA THR A 246 -12.27 -3.95 -1.20
C THR A 246 -11.95 -2.76 -2.10
N ASP A 247 -10.71 -2.25 -2.06
CA ASP A 247 -10.29 -1.02 -2.74
C ASP A 247 -9.61 -1.31 -4.08
N ILE A 248 -8.81 -2.38 -4.17
CA ILE A 248 -7.90 -2.62 -5.32
C ILE A 248 -8.47 -3.67 -6.29
N ALA A 249 -9.00 -4.78 -5.80
CA ALA A 249 -9.54 -5.86 -6.63
C ALA A 249 -10.65 -5.38 -7.59
N PRO A 250 -11.65 -4.57 -7.18
CA PRO A 250 -12.67 -4.08 -8.11
C PRO A 250 -12.08 -3.21 -9.22
N VAL A 251 -11.03 -2.44 -8.90
CA VAL A 251 -10.33 -1.58 -9.86
C VAL A 251 -9.55 -2.42 -10.87
N LEU A 252 -8.86 -3.47 -10.42
CA LEU A 252 -8.16 -4.39 -11.31
C LEU A 252 -9.11 -5.22 -12.17
N GLN A 253 -10.26 -5.64 -11.63
CA GLN A 253 -11.30 -6.31 -12.42
C GLN A 253 -11.89 -5.38 -13.48
N GLY A 254 -12.02 -4.09 -13.16
CA GLY A 254 -12.56 -3.05 -14.04
C GLY A 254 -11.54 -2.40 -14.98
N ILE A 255 -10.27 -2.78 -14.94
CA ILE A 255 -9.15 -1.98 -15.48
C ILE A 255 -9.32 -1.56 -16.96
N TYR A 256 -9.91 -2.42 -17.79
CA TYR A 256 -10.14 -2.16 -19.21
C TYR A 256 -11.61 -2.04 -19.60
N THR A 257 -12.50 -1.82 -18.62
CA THR A 257 -13.94 -1.70 -18.88
C THR A 257 -14.31 -0.38 -19.53
N ALA A 258 -13.67 0.72 -19.13
CA ALA A 258 -13.90 2.05 -19.71
C ALA A 258 -13.65 2.09 -21.22
N SER A 259 -12.74 1.23 -21.72
CA SER A 259 -12.36 1.12 -23.13
C SER A 259 -13.21 0.13 -23.92
N GLY A 260 -14.18 -0.55 -23.27
CA GLY A 260 -14.99 -1.61 -23.88
C GLY A 260 -14.23 -2.91 -24.17
N TRP A 261 -12.96 -3.01 -23.76
CA TRP A 261 -12.11 -4.18 -24.03
C TRP A 261 -12.44 -5.38 -23.14
N GLY A 262 -13.02 -5.12 -21.98
CA GLY A 262 -13.57 -6.11 -21.06
C GLY A 262 -14.88 -5.61 -20.44
N THR A 263 -15.56 -6.49 -19.72
CA THR A 263 -16.76 -6.14 -18.95
C THR A 263 -16.63 -6.67 -17.52
N ALA A 264 -17.49 -6.20 -16.60
CA ALA A 264 -17.47 -6.72 -15.23
C ALA A 264 -17.69 -8.25 -15.16
N SER A 265 -18.55 -8.79 -16.04
CA SER A 265 -18.82 -10.22 -16.14
C SER A 265 -17.77 -11.00 -16.95
N ASN A 266 -17.03 -10.30 -17.83
CA ASN A 266 -15.99 -10.87 -18.66
C ASN A 266 -14.74 -9.96 -18.72
N PRO A 267 -13.97 -9.89 -17.62
CA PRO A 267 -12.87 -8.93 -17.49
C PRO A 267 -11.73 -9.25 -18.48
N LEU A 268 -10.90 -8.25 -18.75
CA LEU A 268 -9.59 -8.45 -19.37
C LEU A 268 -8.54 -8.06 -18.34
N PHE A 269 -7.52 -8.88 -18.20
CA PHE A 269 -6.42 -8.69 -17.29
C PHE A 269 -5.13 -8.34 -18.04
N PRO A 270 -4.32 -7.42 -17.50
CA PRO A 270 -3.04 -7.06 -18.10
C PRO A 270 -2.05 -8.23 -17.97
N TYR A 271 -1.13 -8.32 -18.93
CA TYR A 271 -0.01 -9.25 -18.84
C TYR A 271 0.87 -8.91 -17.65
N ALA A 272 1.22 -9.93 -16.86
CA ALA A 272 2.08 -9.73 -15.69
C ALA A 272 3.47 -9.26 -16.12
N ALA A 273 4.10 -8.46 -15.28
CA ALA A 273 5.54 -8.23 -15.38
C ALA A 273 6.27 -9.47 -14.86
N PRO A 274 7.29 -10.01 -15.56
CA PRO A 274 8.08 -11.12 -15.05
C PRO A 274 8.58 -10.82 -13.63
N PHE A 275 8.61 -11.85 -12.78
CA PHE A 275 9.08 -11.64 -11.42
C PHE A 275 10.56 -11.24 -11.42
N ALA A 276 10.86 -10.13 -10.75
CA ALA A 276 12.19 -9.62 -10.45
C ALA A 276 12.13 -9.01 -9.04
N ASP A 277 13.27 -8.55 -8.52
CA ASP A 277 13.31 -7.80 -7.26
C ASP A 277 12.29 -6.64 -7.28
N PRO A 278 11.21 -6.69 -6.48
CA PRO A 278 10.16 -5.68 -6.50
C PRO A 278 10.68 -4.28 -6.15
N SER A 279 11.79 -4.16 -5.41
CA SER A 279 12.37 -2.86 -5.08
C SER A 279 13.10 -2.18 -6.25
N ALA A 280 13.43 -2.94 -7.29
CA ALA A 280 14.22 -2.50 -8.44
C ALA A 280 13.57 -2.80 -9.81
N ALA A 281 12.45 -3.52 -9.85
CA ALA A 281 11.77 -3.91 -11.08
C ALA A 281 11.29 -2.69 -11.88
N ASP A 282 11.29 -2.82 -13.21
CA ASP A 282 10.71 -1.82 -14.12
C ASP A 282 9.19 -1.95 -14.24
N TYR A 283 8.62 -3.04 -13.68
CA TYR A 283 7.20 -3.36 -13.67
C TYR A 283 6.56 -3.37 -15.07
N LYS A 284 7.34 -3.68 -16.11
CA LYS A 284 6.85 -3.80 -17.49
C LYS A 284 6.26 -5.18 -17.71
N GLY A 285 4.99 -5.23 -18.11
CA GLY A 285 4.34 -6.46 -18.52
C GLY A 285 5.02 -7.09 -19.74
N THR A 286 4.93 -8.41 -19.86
CA THR A 286 5.42 -9.15 -21.03
C THR A 286 4.29 -9.96 -21.64
N ALA A 287 4.07 -9.81 -22.95
CA ALA A 287 3.00 -10.53 -23.65
C ALA A 287 3.06 -12.05 -23.39
N GLY A 288 1.92 -12.62 -22.99
CA GLY A 288 1.78 -14.04 -22.65
C GLY A 288 2.16 -14.40 -21.21
N THR A 289 2.80 -13.51 -20.45
CA THR A 289 3.13 -13.77 -19.04
C THR A 289 1.90 -13.64 -18.16
N THR A 290 1.54 -14.74 -17.49
CA THR A 290 0.31 -14.86 -16.69
C THR A 290 0.49 -14.63 -15.20
N GLN A 291 1.74 -14.64 -14.73
CA GLN A 291 2.08 -14.48 -13.32
C GLN A 291 3.38 -13.71 -13.12
N GLY A 292 3.50 -13.02 -11.99
CA GLY A 292 4.68 -12.25 -11.63
C GLY A 292 4.33 -11.01 -10.80
N LEU A 293 4.90 -9.86 -11.16
CA LEU A 293 4.54 -8.58 -10.58
C LEU A 293 3.37 -7.95 -11.35
N LEU A 294 2.58 -7.13 -10.66
CA LEU A 294 1.55 -6.30 -11.31
C LEU A 294 2.25 -5.29 -12.25
N PRO A 295 1.80 -5.08 -13.50
CA PRO A 295 2.54 -4.27 -14.48
C PRO A 295 2.34 -2.76 -14.25
N LEU A 296 2.95 -2.26 -13.19
CA LEU A 296 2.81 -0.91 -12.63
C LEU A 296 3.69 0.15 -13.31
N VAL A 297 4.25 -0.13 -14.49
CA VAL A 297 4.98 0.87 -15.27
C VAL A 297 4.10 2.09 -15.58
N ARG A 298 4.64 3.29 -15.33
CA ARG A 298 3.99 4.59 -15.54
C ARG A 298 4.64 5.34 -16.67
N SER A 299 3.88 6.14 -17.42
CA SER A 299 4.43 7.02 -18.45
C SER A 299 4.28 8.51 -18.16
N THR A 300 3.50 8.89 -17.13
CA THR A 300 3.23 10.29 -16.80
C THR A 300 3.49 10.57 -15.32
N GLY A 301 4.03 11.75 -15.02
CA GLY A 301 4.17 12.25 -13.64
C GLY A 301 4.98 11.36 -12.69
N CYS A 302 5.91 10.55 -13.21
CA CYS A 302 6.64 9.54 -12.44
C CYS A 302 8.16 9.74 -12.44
N SER A 303 8.84 9.02 -11.55
CA SER A 303 10.30 8.84 -11.52
C SER A 303 10.63 7.43 -11.01
N GLY A 304 11.88 6.99 -11.18
CA GLY A 304 12.37 5.67 -10.76
C GLY A 304 12.25 4.57 -11.82
N ALA A 305 12.58 3.33 -11.44
CA ALA A 305 12.66 2.18 -12.35
C ALA A 305 11.33 1.87 -13.06
N ALA A 306 10.20 2.05 -12.37
CA ALA A 306 8.86 1.87 -12.91
C ALA A 306 8.36 3.02 -13.80
N CYS A 307 9.22 3.98 -14.17
CA CYS A 307 8.84 5.13 -14.99
C CYS A 307 9.47 5.05 -16.38
N ASP A 308 8.63 4.94 -17.41
CA ASP A 308 9.04 4.94 -18.81
C ASP A 308 7.96 5.60 -19.68
N ALA A 309 8.22 6.85 -20.09
CA ALA A 309 7.30 7.64 -20.90
C ALA A 309 7.08 7.07 -22.32
N THR A 310 7.91 6.13 -22.76
CA THR A 310 7.90 5.58 -24.13
C THR A 310 7.44 4.13 -24.20
N PHE A 311 7.26 3.47 -23.05
CA PHE A 311 6.88 2.07 -22.99
C PHE A 311 5.58 1.78 -23.74
N VAL A 312 4.54 2.58 -23.49
CA VAL A 312 3.34 2.62 -24.34
C VAL A 312 3.53 3.72 -25.37
N SER A 313 3.55 3.35 -26.65
CA SER A 313 3.88 4.24 -27.77
C SER A 313 3.13 3.83 -29.04
N TRP A 314 3.02 4.72 -30.02
CA TRP A 314 2.45 4.35 -31.31
C TRP A 314 3.44 3.48 -32.11
N LYS A 315 2.92 2.45 -32.77
CA LYS A 315 3.68 1.70 -33.78
C LYS A 315 3.85 2.56 -35.03
N THR A 316 5.05 2.53 -35.60
CA THR A 316 5.35 3.18 -36.88
C THR A 316 4.98 2.28 -38.07
N SER A 317 4.78 0.99 -37.84
CA SER A 317 4.36 -0.01 -38.83
C SER A 317 3.36 -1.02 -38.23
N PRO A 318 2.24 -1.35 -38.91
CA PRO A 318 1.79 -0.72 -40.15
C PRO A 318 1.48 0.76 -39.94
N ALA A 319 1.60 1.56 -41.00
CA ALA A 319 1.31 2.99 -40.93
C ALA A 319 -0.15 3.21 -40.49
N PRO A 320 -0.44 4.27 -39.71
CA PRO A 320 -1.81 4.64 -39.40
C PRO A 320 -2.61 4.90 -40.68
N THR A 321 -3.93 4.85 -40.60
CA THR A 321 -4.81 5.10 -41.74
C THR A 321 -5.85 6.17 -41.39
N VAL A 322 -6.35 6.83 -42.43
CA VAL A 322 -7.51 7.71 -42.32
C VAL A 322 -8.51 7.36 -43.41
N SER A 323 -9.76 7.17 -43.03
CA SER A 323 -10.88 6.88 -43.93
C SER A 323 -12.04 7.83 -43.70
N ARG A 324 -12.85 8.01 -44.75
CA ARG A 324 -14.09 8.78 -44.65
C ARG A 324 -15.21 7.87 -44.15
N ASN A 325 -15.93 8.34 -43.14
CA ASN A 325 -17.17 7.71 -42.69
C ASN A 325 -18.38 8.34 -43.41
N SER A 326 -18.50 9.68 -43.37
CA SER A 326 -19.63 10.42 -43.94
C SER A 326 -19.29 11.88 -44.29
N GLY A 327 -20.24 12.63 -44.86
CA GLY A 327 -20.05 14.06 -45.19
C GLY A 327 -19.34 14.33 -46.51
N ALA A 328 -18.47 15.35 -46.57
CA ALA A 328 -17.77 15.74 -47.80
C ALA A 328 -16.91 14.59 -48.39
N SER A 329 -16.54 14.66 -49.68
CA SER A 329 -15.67 13.65 -50.32
C SER A 329 -14.21 13.81 -49.88
N LEU A 330 -13.53 12.68 -49.70
CA LEU A 330 -12.08 12.58 -49.49
C LEU A 330 -11.37 12.55 -50.85
N TYR A 331 -10.37 13.41 -51.05
CA TYR A 331 -9.56 13.47 -52.26
C TYR A 331 -8.18 12.83 -52.05
N THR A 332 -7.69 12.15 -53.08
CA THR A 332 -6.39 11.47 -53.12
C THR A 332 -5.31 12.26 -53.87
N THR A 333 -5.46 13.57 -54.06
CA THR A 333 -4.52 14.39 -54.86
C THR A 333 -4.31 15.80 -54.31
N SER A 334 -3.06 16.27 -54.29
CA SER A 334 -2.71 17.68 -54.14
C SER A 334 -1.86 18.13 -55.33
N THR A 335 -2.12 19.32 -55.85
CA THR A 335 -1.68 19.83 -57.17
C THR A 335 -0.21 20.26 -57.27
N SER A 336 0.78 19.36 -57.22
CA SER A 336 2.11 19.75 -57.77
C SER A 336 2.96 18.68 -58.44
N THR A 337 2.62 17.40 -58.33
CA THR A 337 3.26 16.34 -59.12
C THR A 337 2.19 15.34 -59.55
N ARG A 338 2.31 14.81 -60.77
CA ARG A 338 1.37 13.93 -61.49
C ARG A 338 1.12 12.55 -60.83
N ALA A 339 1.39 12.41 -59.53
CA ALA A 339 1.22 11.20 -58.73
C ALA A 339 0.06 11.40 -57.73
N PRO A 340 -0.76 10.36 -57.45
CA PRO A 340 -1.73 10.39 -56.37
C PRO A 340 -1.01 10.72 -55.05
N VAL A 341 -1.53 11.68 -54.29
CA VAL A 341 -1.11 11.88 -52.89
C VAL A 341 -2.24 11.29 -52.05
N ASP A 342 -2.17 9.98 -51.83
CA ASP A 342 -3.07 9.28 -50.93
C ASP A 342 -3.06 9.96 -49.56
N PRO A 343 -4.15 9.84 -48.77
CA PRO A 343 -4.17 10.31 -47.39
C PRO A 343 -2.91 9.81 -46.68
N SER A 344 -2.04 10.75 -46.31
CA SER A 344 -0.72 10.40 -45.79
C SER A 344 -0.80 10.42 -44.28
N CYS A 345 -0.75 9.26 -43.68
CA CYS A 345 -0.64 9.10 -42.24
C CYS A 345 0.73 8.55 -41.88
N SER A 346 1.31 9.07 -40.80
CA SER A 346 2.58 8.63 -40.25
C SER A 346 2.51 8.62 -38.74
N ALA A 347 3.32 7.76 -38.12
CA ALA A 347 3.45 7.70 -36.68
C ALA A 347 4.90 7.93 -36.27
N THR A 348 5.07 8.60 -35.14
CA THR A 348 6.25 8.56 -34.28
C THR A 348 5.84 7.84 -33.00
N THR A 349 6.77 7.53 -32.09
CA THR A 349 6.42 6.88 -30.81
C THR A 349 5.41 7.67 -29.97
N THR A 350 5.33 8.99 -30.14
CA THR A 350 4.50 9.89 -29.33
C THR A 350 3.31 10.48 -30.06
N ASN A 351 3.36 10.58 -31.40
CA ASN A 351 2.33 11.24 -32.19
C ASN A 351 1.97 10.46 -33.44
N VAL A 352 0.67 10.40 -33.75
CA VAL A 352 0.14 10.08 -35.08
C VAL A 352 -0.20 11.38 -35.79
N THR A 353 0.20 11.51 -37.05
CA THR A 353 -0.14 12.66 -37.91
C THR A 353 -0.71 12.19 -39.22
N CYS A 354 -1.91 12.66 -39.55
CA CYS A 354 -2.58 12.40 -40.81
C CYS A 354 -2.86 13.69 -41.57
N VAL A 355 -2.52 13.72 -42.86
CA VAL A 355 -2.82 14.83 -43.77
C VAL A 355 -3.68 14.30 -44.90
N PHE A 356 -4.80 14.96 -45.14
CA PHE A 356 -5.76 14.58 -46.17
C PHE A 356 -6.50 15.81 -46.72
N TYR A 357 -7.20 15.62 -47.82
CA TYR A 357 -7.90 16.70 -48.52
C TYR A 357 -9.38 16.41 -48.66
N THR A 358 -10.22 17.42 -48.45
CA THR A 358 -11.69 17.27 -48.46
C THR A 358 -12.34 18.29 -49.38
N ALA A 359 -13.52 17.98 -49.91
CA ALA A 359 -14.38 19.01 -50.51
C ALA A 359 -14.81 20.05 -49.45
N SER A 360 -15.37 21.17 -49.90
CA SER A 360 -15.92 22.20 -49.02
C SER A 360 -17.06 21.62 -48.18
N GLY A 361 -16.93 21.66 -46.85
CA GLY A 361 -17.93 21.15 -45.92
C GLY A 361 -17.31 20.44 -44.72
N SER A 362 -18.16 20.03 -43.78
CA SER A 362 -17.82 19.11 -42.69
C SER A 362 -17.74 17.68 -43.22
N MET A 363 -16.89 16.86 -42.60
CA MET A 363 -16.63 15.48 -42.99
C MET A 363 -16.27 14.66 -41.78
N ASN A 364 -17.00 13.58 -41.54
CA ASN A 364 -16.64 12.65 -40.48
C ASN A 364 -15.60 11.66 -41.02
N VAL A 365 -14.49 11.55 -40.31
CA VAL A 365 -13.38 10.64 -40.62
C VAL A 365 -13.12 9.72 -39.45
N GLU A 366 -12.56 8.56 -39.78
CA GLU A 366 -11.99 7.61 -38.84
C GLU A 366 -10.47 7.60 -39.02
N VAL A 367 -9.72 7.89 -37.96
CA VAL A 367 -8.26 7.70 -37.92
C VAL A 367 -7.97 6.45 -37.12
N ARG A 368 -7.26 5.48 -37.72
CA ARG A 368 -6.87 4.23 -37.07
C ARG A 368 -5.36 4.17 -36.88
N ALA A 369 -4.92 3.87 -35.66
CA ALA A 369 -3.51 3.72 -35.32
C ALA A 369 -3.30 2.65 -34.25
N THR A 370 -2.17 1.96 -34.26
CA THR A 370 -1.87 0.90 -33.29
C THR A 370 -0.92 1.39 -32.21
N ALA A 371 -1.33 1.34 -30.95
CA ALA A 371 -0.47 1.59 -29.80
C ALA A 371 0.11 0.26 -29.27
N GLN A 372 1.42 0.18 -29.10
CA GLN A 372 2.08 -1.01 -28.54
C GLN A 372 2.07 -1.02 -27.01
N ASN A 373 2.22 -2.20 -26.42
CA ASN A 373 2.37 -2.43 -24.98
C ASN A 373 1.19 -2.00 -24.09
N VAL A 374 0.00 -1.79 -24.68
CA VAL A 374 -1.18 -1.34 -23.93
C VAL A 374 -1.62 -2.39 -22.90
N ALA A 375 -1.64 -3.67 -23.26
CA ALA A 375 -2.00 -4.76 -22.33
C ALA A 375 -0.88 -5.12 -21.34
N MET A 376 0.32 -4.54 -21.51
CA MET A 376 1.51 -4.76 -20.67
C MET A 376 1.70 -3.63 -19.64
N ALA A 377 0.77 -2.69 -19.57
CA ALA A 377 0.74 -1.60 -18.62
C ALA A 377 -0.72 -1.37 -18.17
N LEU A 378 -0.96 -0.74 -17.03
CA LEU A 378 -2.31 -0.40 -16.61
C LEU A 378 -2.78 0.89 -17.30
N ARG A 379 -3.31 0.77 -18.53
CA ARG A 379 -3.81 1.91 -19.32
C ARG A 379 -5.32 2.03 -19.31
N THR A 380 -5.80 3.26 -19.37
CA THR A 380 -7.18 3.58 -19.72
C THR A 380 -7.24 4.34 -21.04
N LEU A 381 -8.22 4.01 -21.87
CA LEU A 381 -8.60 4.81 -23.03
C LEU A 381 -9.39 6.03 -22.55
N ASP A 382 -8.96 7.22 -22.95
CA ASP A 382 -9.73 8.45 -22.81
C ASP A 382 -10.62 8.60 -24.05
N SER A 383 -11.91 8.32 -23.90
CA SER A 383 -12.89 8.41 -25.00
C SER A 383 -13.14 9.85 -25.45
N ASP A 384 -12.86 10.82 -24.58
CA ASP A 384 -13.13 12.25 -24.76
C ASP A 384 -11.85 13.05 -25.08
N GLY A 385 -10.74 12.33 -25.28
CA GLY A 385 -9.40 12.87 -25.45
C GLY A 385 -9.31 14.04 -26.43
N ALA A 386 -8.60 15.10 -26.05
CA ALA A 386 -8.41 16.28 -26.88
C ALA A 386 -7.28 16.06 -27.91
N PHE A 387 -7.63 15.95 -29.19
CA PHE A 387 -6.66 15.95 -30.29
C PHE A 387 -6.97 17.05 -31.31
N THR A 388 -5.95 17.46 -32.07
CA THR A 388 -6.07 18.63 -32.95
C THR A 388 -6.58 18.23 -34.33
N GLY A 389 -7.50 19.02 -34.87
CA GLY A 389 -7.99 18.88 -36.25
C GLY A 389 -9.31 18.13 -36.43
N LEU A 390 -9.89 17.58 -35.36
CA LEU A 390 -11.22 16.95 -35.34
C LEU A 390 -12.07 17.51 -34.19
N THR A 391 -13.40 17.56 -34.37
CA THR A 391 -14.38 17.97 -33.36
C THR A 391 -15.49 16.92 -33.20
N GLY A 392 -16.11 16.85 -32.02
CA GLY A 392 -17.20 15.88 -31.74
C GLY A 392 -16.69 14.44 -31.71
N THR A 393 -15.57 14.23 -31.03
CA THR A 393 -14.74 13.04 -31.14
C THR A 393 -15.18 11.90 -30.23
N GLY A 394 -14.99 10.67 -30.68
CA GLY A 394 -15.04 9.47 -29.83
C GLY A 394 -13.85 8.58 -30.12
N ALA A 395 -13.16 8.12 -29.06
CA ALA A 395 -12.13 7.10 -29.18
C ALA A 395 -12.68 5.72 -28.81
N THR A 396 -12.40 4.73 -29.66
CA THR A 396 -12.64 3.31 -29.37
C THR A 396 -11.35 2.54 -29.61
N GLY A 397 -11.30 1.28 -29.18
CA GLY A 397 -10.19 0.43 -29.57
C GLY A 397 -10.49 -1.05 -29.44
N SER A 398 -9.56 -1.87 -29.91
CA SER A 398 -9.55 -3.31 -29.70
C SER A 398 -8.12 -3.78 -29.47
N PHE A 399 -7.95 -4.82 -28.64
CA PHE A 399 -6.65 -5.44 -28.46
C PHE A 399 -6.30 -6.37 -29.62
N ASN A 400 -5.02 -6.34 -29.99
CA ASN A 400 -4.36 -7.36 -30.77
C ASN A 400 -3.80 -8.44 -29.85
N THR A 401 -3.47 -9.60 -30.43
CA THR A 401 -2.98 -10.75 -29.68
C THR A 401 -1.59 -10.59 -29.06
N ASP A 402 -0.82 -9.62 -29.55
CA ASP A 402 0.48 -9.23 -29.00
C ASP A 402 0.38 -8.21 -27.84
N GLY A 403 -0.83 -7.87 -27.40
CA GLY A 403 -1.06 -6.87 -26.36
C GLY A 403 -0.97 -5.42 -26.82
N SER A 404 -0.76 -5.16 -28.12
CA SER A 404 -1.00 -3.83 -28.70
C SER A 404 -2.49 -3.57 -28.84
N ALA A 405 -2.91 -2.31 -28.91
CA ALA A 405 -4.31 -1.93 -29.15
C ALA A 405 -4.42 -1.15 -30.46
N LEU A 406 -5.33 -1.58 -31.34
CA LEU A 406 -5.80 -0.76 -32.45
C LEU A 406 -6.77 0.27 -31.89
N ILE A 407 -6.42 1.55 -32.03
CA ILE A 407 -7.24 2.67 -31.60
C ILE A 407 -7.91 3.28 -32.83
N SER A 408 -9.21 3.54 -32.71
CA SER A 408 -10.00 4.22 -33.73
C SER A 408 -10.56 5.53 -33.17
N LEU A 409 -10.39 6.59 -33.95
CA LEU A 409 -10.79 7.95 -33.59
C LEU A 409 -11.75 8.47 -34.63
N ASP A 410 -13.00 8.62 -34.25
CA ASP A 410 -14.03 9.17 -35.11
C ASP A 410 -14.25 10.64 -34.77
N GLY A 411 -14.31 11.52 -35.78
CA GLY A 411 -14.55 12.93 -35.56
C GLY A 411 -14.79 13.74 -36.82
N ASP A 412 -15.33 14.94 -36.67
CA ASP A 412 -15.59 15.86 -37.77
C ASP A 412 -14.37 16.74 -38.09
N ALA A 413 -13.89 16.65 -39.33
CA ALA A 413 -12.87 17.51 -39.92
C ALA A 413 -13.48 18.81 -40.50
N GLY A 414 -14.05 19.66 -39.62
CA GLY A 414 -14.70 20.91 -40.02
C GLY A 414 -13.74 22.05 -40.42
N SER A 415 -12.57 22.18 -39.78
CA SER A 415 -11.62 23.29 -39.93
C SER A 415 -10.35 22.91 -40.72
N GLY A 416 -9.81 23.80 -41.56
CA GLY A 416 -8.79 23.43 -42.55
C GLY A 416 -8.46 24.54 -43.56
N THR A 417 -7.27 24.44 -44.15
CA THR A 417 -6.70 25.48 -45.01
C THR A 417 -7.14 25.29 -46.46
N ALA A 418 -7.38 26.38 -47.19
CA ALA A 418 -7.74 26.30 -48.60
C ALA A 418 -6.60 25.68 -49.42
N ALA A 419 -6.96 24.77 -50.34
CA ALA A 419 -6.02 24.08 -51.22
C ALA A 419 -6.67 23.85 -52.60
N THR A 420 -5.85 23.46 -53.57
CA THR A 420 -6.31 23.03 -54.88
C THR A 420 -6.06 21.52 -55.02
N CYS A 421 -7.09 20.78 -55.40
CA CYS A 421 -7.04 19.33 -55.58
C CYS A 421 -7.32 18.98 -57.04
N THR A 422 -6.76 17.87 -57.54
CA THR A 422 -6.99 17.41 -58.91
C THR A 422 -7.99 16.26 -58.95
N PHE A 423 -9.19 16.52 -59.45
CA PHE A 423 -10.19 15.49 -59.70
C PHE A 423 -9.93 14.80 -61.05
N LEU A 424 -9.92 13.46 -61.06
CA LEU A 424 -9.67 12.60 -62.23
C LEU A 424 -8.36 12.92 -62.99
N GLY A 425 -7.36 13.52 -62.34
CA GLY A 425 -6.06 13.81 -62.93
C GLY A 425 -6.00 15.01 -63.89
N PHE A 426 -7.12 15.69 -64.15
CA PHE A 426 -7.19 16.81 -65.11
C PHE A 426 -8.00 18.02 -64.64
N PHE A 427 -8.93 17.88 -63.69
CA PHE A 427 -9.77 19.00 -63.22
C PHE A 427 -9.29 19.55 -61.88
N ASN A 428 -8.91 20.82 -61.82
CA ASN A 428 -8.63 21.48 -60.55
C ASN A 428 -9.94 21.86 -59.84
N VAL A 429 -10.10 21.43 -58.60
CA VAL A 429 -11.26 21.75 -57.74
C VAL A 429 -10.79 22.40 -56.44
N SER A 430 -11.59 23.31 -55.91
CA SER A 430 -11.36 23.91 -54.59
C SER A 430 -11.57 22.85 -53.51
N CYS A 431 -10.56 22.63 -52.68
CA CYS A 431 -10.61 21.70 -51.57
C CYS A 431 -10.02 22.33 -50.30
N ARG A 432 -10.09 21.60 -49.19
CA ARG A 432 -9.44 21.98 -47.93
C ARG A 432 -8.41 20.93 -47.55
N ARG A 433 -7.19 21.38 -47.25
CA ARG A 433 -6.17 20.56 -46.58
C ARG A 433 -6.49 20.47 -45.10
N ARG A 434 -6.63 19.26 -44.61
CA ARG A 434 -6.86 18.91 -43.21
C ARG A 434 -5.62 18.22 -42.64
N ALA A 435 -5.32 18.52 -41.38
CA ALA A 435 -4.25 17.88 -40.64
C ALA A 435 -4.78 17.48 -39.27
N VAL A 436 -4.58 16.22 -38.91
CA VAL A 436 -4.97 15.66 -37.62
C VAL A 436 -3.70 15.21 -36.91
N THR A 437 -3.51 15.64 -35.67
CA THR A 437 -2.40 15.19 -34.82
C THR A 437 -2.95 14.63 -33.52
N VAL A 438 -2.53 13.40 -33.22
CA VAL A 438 -2.98 12.61 -32.07
C VAL A 438 -1.76 12.26 -31.20
N PRO A 439 -1.51 13.02 -30.13
CA PRO A 439 -0.58 12.63 -29.09
C PRO A 439 -1.05 11.34 -28.41
N ILE A 440 -0.14 10.42 -28.07
CA ILE A 440 -0.55 9.19 -27.38
C ILE A 440 -1.17 9.48 -26.00
N THR A 441 -0.63 10.48 -25.30
CA THR A 441 -1.09 10.88 -23.96
C THR A 441 -2.48 11.50 -23.96
N SER A 442 -3.00 11.95 -25.10
CA SER A 442 -4.36 12.47 -25.19
C SER A 442 -5.40 11.37 -25.37
N VAL A 443 -4.99 10.12 -25.58
CA VAL A 443 -5.90 9.00 -25.86
C VAL A 443 -5.67 7.84 -24.90
N LEU A 444 -4.43 7.63 -24.47
CA LEU A 444 -4.08 6.59 -23.50
C LEU A 444 -3.42 7.24 -22.28
N ALA A 445 -4.10 7.14 -21.13
CA ALA A 445 -3.60 7.63 -19.85
C ALA A 445 -3.16 6.47 -18.96
N ASP A 446 -2.27 6.77 -18.01
CA ASP A 446 -2.02 5.89 -16.86
C ASP A 446 -3.34 5.69 -16.08
N HIS A 447 -3.67 4.45 -15.75
CA HIS A 447 -4.84 4.18 -14.91
C HIS A 447 -4.61 4.75 -13.49
N TYR A 448 -5.64 5.31 -12.86
CA TYR A 448 -5.51 6.05 -11.59
C TYR A 448 -4.96 5.20 -10.42
N VAL A 449 -5.06 3.87 -10.49
CA VAL A 449 -4.42 2.94 -9.54
C VAL A 449 -2.89 3.08 -9.47
N LEU A 450 -2.27 3.64 -10.51
CA LEU A 450 -0.84 3.95 -10.56
C LEU A 450 -0.49 5.26 -9.82
N ASN A 451 -1.48 6.08 -9.46
CA ASN A 451 -1.30 7.37 -8.80
C ASN A 451 -1.24 7.18 -7.28
N SER A 452 -0.06 7.31 -6.69
CA SER A 452 0.16 7.24 -5.23
C SER A 452 -0.51 8.37 -4.44
N SER A 453 -0.98 9.42 -5.12
CA SER A 453 -1.73 10.52 -4.52
C SER A 453 -3.24 10.35 -4.67
N ASP A 454 -3.72 9.29 -5.32
CA ASP A 454 -5.15 9.01 -5.41
C ASP A 454 -5.76 8.79 -4.03
N ALA A 455 -6.92 9.41 -3.78
CA ALA A 455 -7.54 9.45 -2.47
C ALA A 455 -8.15 8.10 -2.03
N GLY A 456 -8.47 7.20 -2.97
CA GLY A 456 -9.08 5.90 -2.68
C GLY A 456 -8.09 4.74 -2.78
N VAL A 457 -7.23 4.72 -3.79
CA VAL A 457 -6.33 3.58 -4.05
C VAL A 457 -4.85 3.89 -3.93
N GLY A 458 -4.48 5.18 -3.81
CA GLY A 458 -3.09 5.62 -3.77
C GLY A 458 -2.30 5.07 -2.58
N TRP A 459 -2.96 4.68 -1.49
CA TRP A 459 -2.32 4.06 -0.32
C TRP A 459 -1.54 2.78 -0.67
N PHE A 460 -2.00 2.04 -1.68
CA PHE A 460 -1.41 0.76 -2.10
C PHE A 460 -0.01 0.94 -2.69
N THR A 461 0.17 1.98 -3.50
CA THR A 461 1.49 2.32 -4.07
C THR A 461 2.29 3.24 -3.16
N ALA A 462 1.66 4.14 -2.41
CA ALA A 462 2.35 5.07 -1.51
C ALA A 462 3.10 4.38 -0.36
N ASN A 463 2.58 3.27 0.17
CA ASN A 463 3.22 2.50 1.25
C ASN A 463 4.01 1.28 0.75
N ASP A 464 4.24 1.19 -0.56
CA ASP A 464 4.94 0.07 -1.19
C ASP A 464 4.27 -1.30 -0.98
N TRP A 465 2.97 -1.37 -0.69
CA TRP A 465 2.24 -2.65 -0.59
C TRP A 465 2.25 -3.42 -1.91
N HIS A 466 2.29 -2.73 -3.04
CA HIS A 466 2.48 -3.35 -4.36
C HIS A 466 3.79 -4.14 -4.50
N THR A 467 4.83 -3.80 -3.73
CA THR A 467 6.11 -4.55 -3.70
C THR A 467 6.00 -5.85 -2.90
N LEU A 468 4.89 -6.03 -2.19
CA LEU A 468 4.51 -7.21 -1.41
C LEU A 468 3.33 -7.96 -2.02
N THR A 469 2.93 -7.65 -3.27
CA THR A 469 1.90 -8.39 -3.99
C THR A 469 2.46 -9.12 -5.20
N TYR A 470 2.22 -10.44 -5.25
CA TYR A 470 2.32 -11.22 -6.48
C TYR A 470 0.99 -11.20 -7.22
N TYR A 471 1.05 -11.19 -8.55
CA TYR A 471 -0.11 -11.10 -9.42
C TYR A 471 -0.20 -12.33 -10.32
N ALA A 472 -1.40 -12.88 -10.46
CA ALA A 472 -1.67 -14.01 -11.34
C ALA A 472 -3.07 -13.90 -11.95
N TYR A 473 -3.21 -14.37 -13.19
CA TYR A 473 -4.51 -14.49 -13.85
C TYR A 473 -4.58 -15.74 -14.74
N SER A 474 -5.79 -16.25 -14.96
CA SER A 474 -6.04 -17.37 -15.86
C SER A 474 -5.78 -16.97 -17.32
N PRO A 475 -4.97 -17.72 -18.09
CA PRO A 475 -4.51 -17.33 -19.43
C PRO A 475 -5.61 -16.83 -20.39
N ASN A 476 -6.81 -17.43 -20.28
CA ASN A 476 -7.98 -17.11 -21.12
C ASN A 476 -8.60 -15.74 -20.88
N PHE A 477 -8.09 -14.94 -19.92
CA PHE A 477 -8.59 -13.59 -19.64
C PHE A 477 -7.59 -12.48 -20.05
N SER A 478 -6.67 -12.76 -20.97
CA SER A 478 -5.75 -11.73 -21.51
C SER A 478 -6.15 -11.22 -22.90
N ALA A 479 -5.37 -10.26 -23.41
CA ALA A 479 -5.59 -9.59 -24.70
C ALA A 479 -5.52 -10.52 -25.92
N ASN A 480 -4.86 -11.68 -25.81
CA ASN A 480 -4.77 -12.66 -26.89
C ASN A 480 -6.02 -13.54 -27.07
N VAL A 481 -7.01 -13.42 -26.18
CA VAL A 481 -8.21 -14.25 -26.21
C VAL A 481 -9.44 -13.39 -26.57
N THR A 482 -10.06 -13.72 -27.69
CA THR A 482 -11.28 -13.07 -28.19
C THR A 482 -12.53 -13.55 -27.46
N THR A 483 -12.61 -14.85 -27.17
CA THR A 483 -13.70 -15.47 -26.40
C THR A 483 -13.16 -15.95 -25.06
N ARG A 484 -13.25 -15.09 -24.05
CA ARG A 484 -12.73 -15.36 -22.70
C ARG A 484 -13.69 -16.25 -21.93
N SER A 485 -13.19 -17.36 -21.43
CA SER A 485 -13.92 -18.29 -20.57
C SER A 485 -12.92 -19.10 -19.75
N CYS A 486 -13.37 -19.64 -18.62
CA CYS A 486 -12.63 -20.73 -17.97
C CYS A 486 -13.59 -21.78 -17.42
N THR A 487 -13.13 -23.02 -17.43
CA THR A 487 -13.79 -24.22 -16.92
C THR A 487 -13.26 -24.52 -15.53
N ASP A 488 -14.17 -24.85 -14.61
CA ASP A 488 -13.90 -25.19 -13.21
C ASP A 488 -14.02 -26.70 -12.93
N SER A 489 -14.35 -27.48 -13.96
CA SER A 489 -14.55 -28.94 -13.91
C SER A 489 -13.73 -29.67 -14.98
N GLY A 490 -13.50 -30.97 -14.77
CA GLY A 490 -12.68 -31.80 -15.65
C GLY A 490 -11.21 -31.40 -15.59
N THR A 491 -10.66 -30.93 -16.71
CA THR A 491 -9.36 -30.23 -16.74
C THR A 491 -9.64 -28.73 -16.62
N PRO A 492 -9.55 -28.15 -15.41
CA PRO A 492 -9.90 -26.76 -15.22
C PRO A 492 -8.93 -25.85 -15.95
N THR A 493 -9.48 -24.80 -16.56
CA THR A 493 -8.72 -23.71 -17.17
C THR A 493 -8.74 -22.44 -16.30
N CYS A 494 -9.59 -22.42 -15.26
CA CYS A 494 -9.50 -21.42 -14.19
C CYS A 494 -8.32 -21.76 -13.28
N MET A 495 -7.76 -20.76 -12.60
CA MET A 495 -6.75 -21.01 -11.56
C MET A 495 -7.39 -21.80 -10.41
N GLN A 496 -6.59 -22.67 -9.81
CA GLN A 496 -7.02 -23.47 -8.67
C GLN A 496 -6.44 -22.86 -7.40
N VAL A 497 -7.28 -22.66 -6.39
CA VAL A 497 -6.82 -22.23 -5.07
C VAL A 497 -7.33 -23.22 -4.03
N ALA A 498 -6.42 -23.99 -3.44
CA ALA A 498 -6.74 -24.88 -2.34
C ALA A 498 -7.27 -24.09 -1.14
N ASN A 499 -8.23 -24.67 -0.42
CA ASN A 499 -8.89 -24.10 0.75
C ASN A 499 -9.61 -22.76 0.48
N LEU A 500 -10.01 -22.49 -0.77
CA LEU A 500 -10.83 -21.36 -1.15
C LEU A 500 -12.21 -21.82 -1.63
N THR A 501 -13.24 -21.03 -1.33
CA THR A 501 -14.61 -21.28 -1.79
C THR A 501 -15.14 -20.04 -2.52
N PRO A 502 -15.71 -20.18 -3.73
CA PRO A 502 -15.84 -21.42 -4.51
C PRO A 502 -14.49 -21.93 -5.05
N ALA A 503 -14.31 -23.26 -5.05
CA ALA A 503 -13.08 -23.89 -5.54
C ALA A 503 -12.98 -23.82 -7.08
N ASN A 504 -11.76 -23.75 -7.60
CA ASN A 504 -11.44 -23.83 -9.04
C ASN A 504 -12.15 -22.79 -9.93
N LYS A 505 -12.55 -21.64 -9.38
CA LYS A 505 -13.25 -20.59 -10.14
C LYS A 505 -12.43 -19.33 -10.36
N GLN A 506 -11.20 -19.25 -9.86
CA GLN A 506 -10.45 -17.99 -9.82
C GLN A 506 -9.94 -17.60 -11.21
N ARG A 507 -10.25 -16.37 -11.64
CA ARG A 507 -9.84 -15.78 -12.93
C ARG A 507 -8.63 -14.87 -12.78
N ALA A 508 -8.52 -14.19 -11.64
CA ALA A 508 -7.37 -13.39 -11.26
C ALA A 508 -7.26 -13.32 -9.74
N LEU A 509 -6.04 -13.23 -9.23
CA LEU A 509 -5.75 -13.07 -7.82
C LEU A 509 -4.51 -12.22 -7.59
N LEU A 510 -4.42 -11.68 -6.38
CA LEU A 510 -3.20 -11.17 -5.80
C LEU A 510 -2.80 -12.08 -4.62
N VAL A 511 -1.51 -12.35 -4.47
CA VAL A 511 -0.96 -12.98 -3.27
C VAL A 511 -0.21 -11.88 -2.52
N LEU A 512 -0.72 -11.47 -1.35
CA LEU A 512 0.00 -10.59 -0.45
C LEU A 512 1.02 -11.43 0.32
N ALA A 513 2.29 -11.24 0.02
CA ALA A 513 3.40 -11.82 0.73
C ALA A 513 3.44 -11.23 2.14
N GLY A 514 3.43 -12.09 3.16
CA GLY A 514 3.57 -11.65 4.53
C GLY A 514 5.01 -11.20 4.84
N ARG A 515 5.24 -10.83 6.10
CA ARG A 515 6.58 -10.59 6.62
C ARG A 515 7.47 -11.82 6.38
N PRO A 516 8.80 -11.64 6.25
CA PRO A 516 9.72 -12.77 6.16
C PRO A 516 9.61 -13.71 7.35
N LEU A 517 9.47 -14.99 7.06
CA LEU A 517 9.51 -16.08 8.01
C LEU A 517 10.92 -16.66 8.06
N SER A 518 11.39 -17.01 9.26
CA SER A 518 12.75 -17.52 9.49
C SER A 518 12.91 -19.00 9.15
N GLY A 519 11.82 -19.71 8.81
CA GLY A 519 11.83 -21.13 8.47
C GLY A 519 11.77 -21.35 6.97
N ALA A 520 12.72 -22.09 6.41
CA ALA A 520 12.56 -22.69 5.08
C ALA A 520 11.62 -23.88 5.19
N ALA A 521 10.60 -23.95 4.33
CA ALA A 521 9.80 -25.17 4.20
C ALA A 521 10.66 -26.25 3.51
N ALA A 522 10.76 -27.43 4.10
CA ALA A 522 11.52 -28.57 3.55
C ALA A 522 10.57 -29.64 3.01
N GLY A 523 10.63 -29.91 1.70
CA GLY A 523 9.87 -30.95 0.99
C GLY A 523 10.08 -30.83 -0.53
N ALA A 524 9.96 -31.91 -1.29
CA ALA A 524 10.29 -31.91 -2.73
C ALA A 524 9.44 -30.92 -3.58
N SER A 525 8.17 -30.70 -3.21
CA SER A 525 7.28 -29.69 -3.82
C SER A 525 7.22 -28.35 -3.07
N CYS A 526 7.84 -28.28 -1.88
CA CYS A 526 7.82 -27.11 -0.99
C CYS A 526 9.21 -26.56 -0.67
N ALA A 527 10.23 -26.91 -1.47
CA ALA A 527 11.59 -26.42 -1.28
C ALA A 527 11.64 -24.91 -1.55
N SER A 528 11.38 -24.14 -0.50
CA SER A 528 11.50 -22.68 -0.52
C SER A 528 12.91 -22.29 -0.12
N SER A 529 13.39 -21.16 -0.66
CA SER A 529 14.61 -20.54 -0.16
C SER A 529 14.30 -19.85 1.16
N ALA A 530 15.31 -19.57 1.98
CA ALA A 530 15.13 -18.64 3.09
C ALA A 530 14.54 -17.33 2.55
N GLN A 531 13.47 -16.85 3.17
CA GLN A 531 12.81 -15.64 2.70
C GLN A 531 13.74 -14.43 2.87
N THR A 532 13.87 -13.65 1.80
CA THR A 532 14.65 -12.42 1.78
C THR A 532 13.75 -11.26 1.38
N ARG A 533 14.09 -10.06 1.86
CA ARG A 533 13.45 -8.80 1.44
C ARG A 533 14.57 -7.76 1.28
N PRO A 534 14.80 -7.23 0.07
CA PRO A 534 14.10 -7.56 -1.18
C PRO A 534 14.36 -9.00 -1.66
N ALA A 535 13.42 -9.58 -2.41
CA ALA A 535 13.49 -10.97 -2.88
C ALA A 535 13.92 -11.03 -4.34
N GLY A 536 14.96 -11.80 -4.67
CA GLY A 536 15.44 -11.95 -6.05
C GLY A 536 14.64 -12.94 -6.91
N SER A 537 13.75 -13.73 -6.29
CA SER A 537 12.98 -14.79 -6.94
C SER A 537 11.68 -15.07 -6.20
N ALA A 538 10.66 -15.59 -6.91
CA ALA A 538 9.36 -15.89 -6.31
C ALA A 538 9.45 -16.90 -5.14
N ASN A 539 10.35 -17.87 -5.20
CA ASN A 539 10.55 -18.89 -4.15
C ASN A 539 11.27 -18.38 -2.88
N SER A 540 11.77 -17.14 -2.88
CA SER A 540 12.27 -16.43 -1.70
C SER A 540 11.30 -15.33 -1.24
N TYR A 541 10.18 -15.21 -1.96
CA TYR A 541 9.17 -14.17 -1.81
C TYR A 541 7.87 -14.72 -1.21
N LEU A 542 7.32 -15.80 -1.78
CA LEU A 542 6.10 -16.50 -1.34
C LEU A 542 6.43 -17.82 -0.64
N GLU A 543 5.43 -18.42 -0.02
CA GLU A 543 5.57 -19.67 0.73
C GLU A 543 4.89 -20.88 0.08
N CYS A 544 5.10 -22.04 0.70
CA CYS A 544 4.40 -23.27 0.39
C CYS A 544 3.50 -23.66 1.56
N ASP A 545 2.23 -23.97 1.29
CA ASP A 545 1.36 -24.55 2.32
C ASP A 545 1.72 -26.03 2.49
N THR A 546 2.52 -26.34 3.50
CA THR A 546 3.00 -27.72 3.75
C THR A 546 1.88 -28.71 4.01
N ALA A 547 0.68 -28.26 4.40
CA ALA A 547 -0.46 -29.14 4.62
C ALA A 547 -1.08 -29.65 3.31
N SER A 548 -1.10 -28.80 2.27
CA SER A 548 -1.59 -29.18 0.93
C SER A 548 -0.47 -29.60 -0.02
N GLY A 549 0.78 -29.24 0.27
CA GLY A 549 1.94 -29.49 -0.59
C GLY A 549 2.00 -28.58 -1.82
N ILE A 550 1.17 -27.53 -1.85
CA ILE A 550 1.03 -26.57 -2.95
C ILE A 550 1.85 -25.32 -2.65
N SER A 551 2.70 -24.94 -3.60
CA SER A 551 3.52 -23.74 -3.53
C SER A 551 2.81 -22.57 -4.21
N ASN A 552 3.02 -21.34 -3.73
CA ASN A 552 2.47 -20.16 -4.39
C ASN A 552 3.44 -19.56 -5.44
N PHE A 553 4.58 -20.19 -5.73
CA PHE A 553 5.70 -19.60 -6.47
C PHE A 553 6.20 -20.37 -7.71
N ASP A 554 5.65 -21.55 -8.00
CA ASP A 554 6.15 -22.42 -9.08
C ASP A 554 5.58 -22.11 -10.48
N GLY A 555 4.56 -21.24 -10.56
CA GLY A 555 3.99 -20.79 -11.81
C GLY A 555 2.99 -21.76 -12.46
N ASP A 556 2.52 -22.78 -11.73
CA ASP A 556 1.63 -23.82 -12.27
C ASP A 556 0.13 -23.44 -12.31
N LEU A 557 -0.22 -22.24 -11.82
CA LEU A 557 -1.60 -21.71 -11.67
C LEU A 557 -2.43 -22.40 -10.56
N SER A 558 -1.76 -23.14 -9.68
CA SER A 558 -2.25 -23.68 -8.43
C SER A 558 -1.72 -22.85 -7.27
N PHE A 559 -2.60 -22.47 -6.35
CA PHE A 559 -2.25 -21.70 -5.17
C PHE A 559 -2.87 -22.33 -3.93
N ALA A 560 -2.39 -21.96 -2.76
CA ALA A 560 -2.97 -22.38 -1.49
C ALA A 560 -3.34 -21.19 -0.61
N LYS A 561 -4.54 -21.26 -0.04
CA LYS A 561 -4.91 -20.46 1.12
C LYS A 561 -4.64 -21.27 2.39
N GLY A 562 -3.44 -21.15 2.92
CA GLY A 562 -3.01 -21.85 4.14
C GLY A 562 -3.49 -21.21 5.44
N ARG A 563 -3.31 -21.93 6.55
CA ARG A 563 -3.42 -21.34 7.91
C ARG A 563 -2.16 -20.56 8.23
N TYR A 564 -2.33 -19.37 8.79
CA TYR A 564 -1.20 -18.57 9.28
C TYR A 564 -0.39 -19.38 10.31
N SER A 565 0.93 -19.47 10.10
CA SER A 565 1.85 -20.23 10.94
C SER A 565 3.25 -19.63 10.90
N SER A 566 4.22 -20.26 11.58
CA SER A 566 5.63 -19.88 11.49
C SER A 566 6.27 -20.21 10.14
N ALA A 567 5.58 -20.91 9.23
CA ALA A 567 6.07 -21.33 7.92
C ALA A 567 5.19 -20.88 6.74
N PHE A 568 4.04 -20.25 7.00
CA PHE A 568 3.12 -19.77 5.96
C PHE A 568 2.35 -18.54 6.44
N ASN A 569 2.45 -17.43 5.71
CA ASN A 569 1.69 -16.21 5.98
C ASN A 569 1.19 -15.45 4.74
N ASP A 570 1.34 -16.04 3.54
CA ASP A 570 0.74 -15.58 2.30
C ASP A 570 -0.79 -15.42 2.43
N ARG A 571 -1.31 -14.34 1.83
CA ARG A 571 -2.74 -14.04 1.83
C ARG A 571 -3.26 -13.92 0.40
N ILE A 572 -4.12 -14.86 0.01
CA ILE A 572 -4.80 -14.84 -1.28
C ILE A 572 -5.95 -13.80 -1.26
N VAL A 573 -5.92 -12.88 -2.22
CA VAL A 573 -6.98 -11.92 -2.51
C VAL A 573 -7.53 -12.22 -3.91
N VAL A 574 -8.80 -12.60 -4.00
CA VAL A 574 -9.43 -12.88 -5.29
C VAL A 574 -9.79 -11.56 -5.98
N VAL A 575 -9.22 -11.32 -7.16
CA VAL A 575 -9.57 -10.14 -7.98
C VAL A 575 -10.82 -10.41 -8.79
N SER A 576 -10.96 -11.62 -9.34
CA SER A 576 -12.15 -12.04 -10.06
C SER A 576 -12.30 -13.55 -10.04
N GLN A 577 -13.54 -14.00 -10.10
CA GLN A 577 -13.89 -15.42 -10.18
C GLN A 577 -15.02 -15.65 -11.18
N ASN A 578 -15.09 -16.88 -11.69
CA ASN A 578 -16.19 -17.38 -12.47
C ASN A 578 -17.46 -17.38 -11.58
N PRO A 579 -18.60 -16.87 -12.07
CA PRO A 579 -19.85 -16.84 -11.30
C PRO A 579 -20.32 -18.25 -10.90
#